data_AF-A0A2I0UQW3-F1
#
_entry.id   AF-A0A2I0UQW3-F1
#
_cell.length_a   1.000
_cell.length_b   1.000
_cell.length_c   1.000
_cell.angle_alpha   90.00
_cell.angle_beta   90.00
_cell.angle_gamma   90.00
#
_symmetry.space_group_name_H-M   'P 1'
#
loop_
_entity.id
_entity.type
_entity.pdbx_description
1 polymer ?
#
loop_
_entity_poly.entity_id
_entity_poly.type
_entity_poly.pdbx_seq_one_letter_code
_entity_poly.pdbx_strand_id
1 'polypeptide(L)'
;MSKWRSVTNGVPQGSILGPLLFSIFISDIDSGIESTLSKFADDTKLSGAVDTPDGEDAIQRYLNKFKKSACVNIIRFNNANCRMQHLGRGNPQYQYRLEDEGVESIPAEKDLGVLVD
;
A
#
# COMPACT_ATOMS: atom_id res chain seq x y z
N MET A 1 24.48 -3.39 30.52
CA MET A 1 24.34 -4.06 29.20
C MET A 1 23.07 -4.89 29.21
N SER A 2 22.24 -4.82 28.15
CA SER A 2 21.05 -5.66 28.03
C SER A 2 21.43 -7.12 27.81
N LYS A 3 20.59 -8.05 28.27
CA LYS A 3 20.77 -9.49 28.04
C LYS A 3 20.38 -9.85 26.60
N TRP A 4 21.05 -10.86 26.03
CA TRP A 4 20.67 -11.46 24.74
C TRP A 4 19.21 -11.93 24.77
N ARG A 5 18.47 -11.68 23.69
CA ARG A 5 17.11 -12.19 23.48
C ARG A 5 17.02 -12.79 22.08
N SER A 6 16.27 -13.89 21.96
CA SER A 6 15.91 -14.44 20.66
C SER A 6 14.91 -13.52 19.96
N VAL A 7 15.12 -13.28 18.67
CA VAL A 7 14.17 -12.56 17.82
C VAL A 7 13.35 -13.60 17.08
N THR A 8 12.06 -13.69 17.40
CA THR A 8 11.16 -14.70 16.82
C THR A 8 10.46 -14.21 15.55
N ASN A 9 10.40 -12.90 15.32
CA ASN A 9 9.78 -12.30 14.14
C ASN A 9 10.57 -11.04 13.72
N GLY A 10 10.63 -10.81 12.41
CA GLY A 10 11.29 -9.64 11.83
C GLY A 10 12.81 -9.72 11.85
N VAL A 11 13.46 -8.61 11.50
CA VAL A 11 14.91 -8.46 11.47
C VAL A 11 15.35 -7.44 12.53
N PRO A 12 16.55 -7.59 13.15
CA PRO A 12 17.07 -6.58 14.05
C PRO A 12 17.20 -5.21 13.36
N GLN A 13 16.76 -4.16 14.04
CA GLN A 13 16.95 -2.79 13.55
C GLN A 13 18.45 -2.50 13.38
N GLY A 14 18.82 -1.86 12.27
CA GLY A 14 20.23 -1.64 11.91
C GLY A 14 20.88 -2.81 11.16
N SER A 15 20.12 -3.86 10.83
CA SER A 15 20.61 -4.92 9.95
C SER A 15 20.82 -4.39 8.53
N ILE A 16 22.01 -4.63 7.97
CA ILE A 16 22.37 -4.30 6.58
C ILE A 16 21.49 -5.07 5.59
N LEU A 17 21.07 -6.30 5.96
CA LEU A 17 20.22 -7.15 5.12
C LEU A 17 18.72 -6.89 5.31
N GLY A 18 18.34 -6.13 6.33
CA GLY A 18 16.93 -5.88 6.66
C GLY A 18 16.12 -5.35 5.48
N PRO A 19 16.58 -4.30 4.77
CA PRO A 19 15.89 -3.77 3.60
C PRO A 19 15.74 -4.79 2.46
N LEU A 20 16.79 -5.58 2.17
CA LEU A 20 16.74 -6.60 1.11
C LEU A 20 15.71 -7.70 1.45
N LEU A 21 15.73 -8.18 2.68
CA LEU A 21 14.80 -9.21 3.15
C LEU A 21 13.36 -8.70 3.14
N PHE A 22 13.15 -7.43 3.52
CA PHE A 22 11.84 -6.79 3.43
C PHE A 22 11.35 -6.70 1.98
N SER A 23 12.20 -6.24 1.05
CA SER A 23 11.86 -6.17 -0.38
C SER A 23 11.48 -7.53 -0.97
N ILE A 24 12.17 -8.61 -0.57
CA ILE A 24 11.82 -9.98 -0.97
C ILE A 24 10.46 -10.39 -0.39
N PHE A 25 10.21 -10.06 0.87
CA PHE A 25 8.98 -10.42 1.57
C PHE A 25 7.73 -9.75 1.00
N ILE A 26 7.83 -8.51 0.51
CA ILE A 26 6.73 -7.79 -0.16
C ILE A 26 6.80 -7.90 -1.69
N SER A 27 7.67 -8.75 -2.23
CA SER A 27 7.95 -8.77 -3.67
C SER A 27 6.77 -9.24 -4.52
N ASP A 28 5.86 -10.02 -3.95
CA ASP A 28 4.73 -10.66 -4.61
C ASP A 28 3.38 -9.96 -4.35
N ILE A 29 3.36 -8.89 -3.54
CA ILE A 29 2.13 -8.19 -3.15
C ILE A 29 1.37 -7.59 -4.35
N ASP A 30 2.09 -7.30 -5.43
CA ASP A 30 1.62 -6.74 -6.70
C ASP A 30 1.38 -7.80 -7.78
N SER A 31 1.50 -9.09 -7.44
CA SER A 31 1.25 -10.17 -8.38
C SER A 31 -0.18 -10.12 -8.92
N GLY A 32 -0.31 -10.06 -10.26
CA GLY A 32 -1.59 -9.99 -10.94
C GLY A 32 -2.32 -8.65 -10.81
N ILE A 33 -1.58 -7.56 -10.57
CA ILE A 33 -2.08 -6.18 -10.66
C ILE A 33 -1.73 -5.61 -12.04
N GLU A 34 -2.73 -5.20 -12.82
CA GLU A 34 -2.54 -4.62 -14.17
C GLU A 34 -2.51 -3.08 -14.15
N SER A 35 -2.66 -2.47 -12.97
CA SER A 35 -2.61 -1.02 -12.78
C SER A 35 -1.20 -0.53 -12.43
N THR A 36 -1.00 0.79 -12.41
CA THR A 36 0.29 1.37 -12.03
C THR A 36 0.49 1.23 -10.52
N LEU A 37 1.54 0.53 -10.14
CA LEU A 37 1.91 0.25 -8.76
C LEU A 37 3.38 0.62 -8.53
N SER A 38 3.65 1.33 -7.44
CA SER A 38 5.01 1.66 -7.02
C SER A 38 5.22 1.31 -5.55
N LYS A 39 6.36 0.68 -5.23
CA LYS A 39 6.76 0.27 -3.88
C LYS A 39 8.02 1.01 -3.46
N PHE A 40 8.02 1.58 -2.26
CA PHE A 40 9.20 2.21 -1.67
C PHE A 40 9.23 1.95 -0.17
N ALA A 41 10.21 1.16 0.29
CA ALA A 41 10.20 0.63 1.66
C ALA A 41 8.82 0.05 1.98
N ASP A 42 8.22 0.43 3.10
CA ASP A 42 6.88 0.02 3.55
C ASP A 42 5.72 0.70 2.82
N ASP A 43 5.97 1.76 2.05
CA ASP A 43 4.94 2.46 1.29
C ASP A 43 4.63 1.76 -0.05
N THR A 44 3.34 1.61 -0.35
CA THR A 44 2.85 1.08 -1.63
C THR A 44 1.78 2.00 -2.18
N LYS A 45 1.95 2.43 -3.43
CA LYS A 45 0.98 3.29 -4.14
C LYS A 45 0.34 2.53 -5.27
N LEU A 46 -0.97 2.69 -5.38
CA LEU A 46 -1.81 2.10 -6.41
C LEU A 46 -2.51 3.23 -7.16
N SER A 47 -2.38 3.25 -8.49
CA SER A 47 -3.04 4.23 -9.34
C SER A 47 -3.58 3.56 -10.61
N GLY A 48 -4.73 4.01 -11.06
CA GLY A 48 -5.38 3.51 -12.28
C GLY A 48 -6.40 4.49 -12.79
N ALA A 49 -6.68 4.44 -14.09
CA ALA A 49 -7.73 5.23 -14.71
C ALA A 49 -9.10 4.70 -14.27
N VAL A 50 -10.01 5.61 -13.92
CA VAL A 50 -11.37 5.31 -13.42
C VAL A 50 -12.44 5.92 -14.33
N ASP A 51 -12.12 6.09 -15.60
CA ASP A 51 -13.01 6.70 -16.61
C ASP A 51 -14.18 5.77 -16.99
N THR A 52 -14.07 4.49 -16.62
CA THR A 52 -15.07 3.45 -16.86
C THR A 52 -15.42 2.73 -15.55
N PRO A 53 -16.62 2.13 -15.45
CA PRO A 53 -17.00 1.29 -14.32
C PRO A 53 -16.01 0.14 -14.08
N ASP A 54 -15.41 -0.42 -15.14
CA ASP A 54 -14.40 -1.47 -15.02
C ASP A 54 -13.12 -0.97 -14.33
N GLY A 55 -12.73 0.28 -14.59
CA GLY A 55 -11.58 0.92 -13.94
C GLY A 55 -11.82 1.18 -12.46
N GLU A 56 -13.02 1.65 -12.10
CA GLU A 56 -13.47 1.77 -10.71
C GLU A 56 -13.38 0.42 -9.98
N ASP A 57 -13.99 -0.61 -10.56
CA ASP A 57 -14.01 -1.97 -10.04
C ASP A 57 -12.60 -2.54 -9.86
N ALA A 58 -11.69 -2.24 -10.79
CA ALA A 58 -10.32 -2.72 -10.77
C ALA A 58 -9.58 -2.24 -9.51
N ILE A 59 -9.71 -0.95 -9.14
CA ILE A 59 -9.06 -0.40 -7.94
C ILE A 59 -9.51 -1.14 -6.68
N GLN A 60 -10.82 -1.32 -6.48
CA GLN A 60 -11.31 -2.04 -5.31
C GLN A 60 -10.88 -3.51 -5.32
N ARG A 61 -10.84 -4.16 -6.50
CA ARG A 61 -10.32 -5.53 -6.64
C ARG A 61 -8.85 -5.62 -6.24
N TYR A 62 -8.03 -4.63 -6.56
CA TYR A 62 -6.61 -4.58 -6.15
C TYR A 62 -6.46 -4.37 -4.64
N LEU A 63 -7.25 -3.48 -4.03
CA LEU A 63 -7.27 -3.33 -2.56
C LEU A 63 -7.67 -4.64 -1.85
N ASN A 64 -8.64 -5.38 -2.42
CA ASN A 64 -9.03 -6.69 -1.90
C ASN A 64 -7.91 -7.74 -2.04
N LYS A 65 -7.10 -7.67 -3.10
CA LYS A 65 -5.90 -8.50 -3.26
C LYS A 65 -4.85 -8.14 -2.22
N PHE A 66 -4.60 -6.86 -1.97
CA PHE A 66 -3.70 -6.41 -0.90
C PHE A 66 -4.13 -6.92 0.47
N LYS A 67 -5.42 -6.84 0.81
CA LYS A 67 -5.98 -7.43 2.05
C LYS A 67 -5.64 -8.93 2.14
N LYS A 68 -5.85 -9.67 1.04
CA LYS A 68 -5.55 -11.11 0.98
C LYS A 68 -4.06 -11.41 1.16
N SER A 69 -3.19 -10.68 0.45
CA SER A 69 -1.73 -10.82 0.57
C SER A 69 -1.26 -10.49 1.98
N ALA A 70 -1.82 -9.45 2.61
CA ALA A 70 -1.53 -9.10 3.99
C ALA A 70 -1.91 -10.21 4.97
N CYS A 71 -3.05 -10.90 4.77
CA CYS A 71 -3.40 -12.07 5.58
C CYS A 71 -2.40 -13.23 5.42
N VAL A 72 -1.95 -13.52 4.20
CA VAL A 72 -0.99 -14.61 3.92
C VAL A 72 0.39 -14.29 4.49
N ASN A 73 0.84 -13.06 4.30
CA ASN A 73 2.16 -12.60 4.73
C ASN A 73 2.16 -12.07 6.17
N ILE A 74 1.02 -12.08 6.89
CA ILE A 74 0.90 -11.55 8.26
C ILE A 74 1.40 -10.09 8.33
N ILE A 75 1.07 -9.31 7.31
CA ILE A 75 1.29 -7.86 7.25
C ILE A 75 0.04 -7.17 7.78
N ARG A 76 0.22 -6.01 8.41
CA ARG A 76 -0.90 -5.18 8.87
C ARG A 76 -0.81 -3.82 8.21
N PHE A 77 -1.89 -3.37 7.59
CA PHE A 77 -1.96 -2.00 7.09
C PHE A 77 -2.13 -1.01 8.24
N ASN A 78 -1.55 0.18 8.07
CA ASN A 78 -1.88 1.31 8.91
C ASN A 78 -2.99 2.12 8.25
N ASN A 79 -4.23 1.69 8.43
CA ASN A 79 -5.39 2.28 7.75
C ASN A 79 -5.52 3.80 7.98
N ALA A 80 -5.08 4.32 9.14
CA ALA A 80 -5.09 5.75 9.42
C ALA A 80 -4.11 6.57 8.55
N ASN A 81 -3.10 5.91 8.00
CA ASN A 81 -2.14 6.50 7.05
C ASN A 81 -2.46 6.14 5.59
N CYS A 82 -3.36 5.20 5.34
CA CYS A 82 -3.80 4.87 4.00
C CYS A 82 -4.73 5.96 3.48
N ARG A 83 -4.27 6.69 2.46
CA ARG A 83 -4.98 7.84 1.88
C ARG A 83 -5.19 7.65 0.40
N MET A 84 -6.16 8.39 -0.10
CA MET A 84 -6.62 8.34 -1.47
C MET A 84 -6.67 9.74 -2.04
N GLN A 85 -6.25 9.87 -3.30
CA GLN A 85 -6.28 11.14 -4.01
C GLN A 85 -7.01 10.96 -5.34
N HIS A 86 -7.93 11.88 -5.63
CA HIS A 86 -8.62 11.94 -6.92
C HIS A 86 -7.92 12.92 -7.84
N LEU A 87 -7.37 12.40 -8.94
CA LEU A 87 -6.74 13.22 -9.95
C LEU A 87 -7.66 13.36 -11.16
N GLY A 88 -7.62 14.54 -11.79
CA GLY A 88 -8.38 14.85 -13.01
C GLY A 88 -9.73 15.54 -12.77
N ARG A 89 -10.09 16.46 -13.66
CA ARG A 89 -11.26 17.35 -13.53
C ARG A 89 -12.62 16.63 -13.66
N GLY A 90 -12.65 15.44 -14.26
CA GLY A 90 -13.85 14.62 -14.47
C GLY A 90 -13.94 13.42 -13.53
N ASN A 91 -13.12 13.36 -12.49
CA ASN A 91 -13.10 12.22 -11.59
C ASN A 91 -14.43 12.11 -10.82
N PRO A 92 -15.15 10.97 -10.89
CA PRO A 92 -16.44 10.78 -10.22
C PRO A 92 -16.34 10.67 -8.69
N GLN A 93 -15.13 10.68 -8.13
CA GLN A 93 -14.87 10.66 -6.70
C GLN A 93 -15.41 9.42 -5.96
N TYR A 94 -15.20 8.23 -6.54
CA TYR A 94 -15.59 6.95 -5.93
C TYR A 94 -14.97 6.73 -4.56
N GLN A 95 -15.63 5.96 -3.71
CA GLN A 95 -15.11 5.62 -2.37
C GLN A 95 -14.60 4.19 -2.36
N TYR A 96 -13.42 3.99 -1.79
CA TYR A 96 -12.81 2.67 -1.64
C TYR A 96 -12.72 2.25 -0.18
N ARG A 97 -12.60 0.93 0.02
CA ARG A 97 -12.40 0.33 1.35
C ARG A 97 -11.14 -0.52 1.39
N LEU A 98 -10.43 -0.44 2.50
CA LEU A 98 -9.29 -1.29 2.87
C LEU A 98 -9.57 -1.92 4.24
N GLU A 99 -9.38 -3.23 4.38
CA GLU A 99 -9.62 -3.95 5.66
C GLU A 99 -11.00 -3.65 6.32
N ASP A 100 -12.04 -3.44 5.50
CA ASP A 100 -13.42 -3.11 5.92
C ASP A 100 -13.63 -1.65 6.37
N GLU A 101 -12.57 -0.85 6.42
CA GLU A 101 -12.59 0.60 6.69
C GLU A 101 -12.58 1.42 5.39
N GLY A 102 -13.22 2.58 5.39
CA GLY A 102 -13.17 3.51 4.25
C GLY A 102 -11.81 4.19 4.17
N VAL A 103 -11.26 4.34 2.96
CA VAL A 103 -10.00 5.07 2.73
C VAL A 103 -10.29 6.57 2.69
N GLU A 104 -9.56 7.35 3.46
CA GLU A 104 -9.76 8.80 3.54
C GLU A 104 -9.29 9.48 2.24
N SER A 105 -10.18 10.28 1.65
CA SER A 105 -9.87 11.10 0.47
C SER A 105 -9.21 12.41 0.89
N ILE A 106 -8.05 12.71 0.30
CA ILE A 106 -7.28 13.93 0.53
C ILE A 106 -7.08 14.70 -0.79
N PRO A 107 -7.03 16.04 -0.73
CA PRO A 107 -6.81 16.85 -1.92
C PRO A 107 -5.36 16.81 -2.41
N ALA A 108 -4.41 16.68 -1.49
CA ALA A 108 -2.98 16.67 -1.79
C ALA A 108 -2.19 15.85 -0.77
N GLU A 109 -1.12 15.20 -1.22
CA GLU A 109 -0.19 14.42 -0.40
C GLU A 109 1.24 14.92 -0.59
N LYS A 110 2.05 14.90 0.48
CA LYS A 110 3.49 15.14 0.38
C LYS A 110 4.23 13.81 0.33
N ASP A 111 4.75 13.47 -0.84
CA ASP A 111 5.49 12.25 -1.10
C ASP A 111 6.98 12.52 -1.33
N LEU A 112 7.84 11.91 -0.51
CA LEU A 112 9.30 12.07 -0.60
C LEU A 112 9.77 13.54 -0.66
N GLY A 113 9.00 14.46 -0.07
CA GLY A 113 9.29 15.91 -0.08
C GLY A 113 8.56 16.71 -1.16
N VAL A 114 7.92 16.06 -2.12
CA VAL A 114 7.18 16.66 -3.23
C VAL A 114 5.69 16.68 -2.94
N LEU A 115 5.01 17.80 -3.17
CA LEU A 115 3.56 17.88 -3.06
C LEU A 115 2.93 17.34 -4.35
N VAL A 116 1.97 16.44 -4.22
CA VAL A 116 1.13 15.92 -5.30
C VAL A 116 -0.27 16.46 -5.08
N ASP A 117 -0.80 17.24 -6.02
CA ASP A 117 -2.12 17.89 -5.99
C ASP A 117 -2.92 17.70 -7.30
#